data_AF-T1IIP2-F1
#
_entry.id   AF-T1IIP2-F1
#
_cell.length_a   1.000
_cell.length_b   1.000
_cell.length_c   1.000
_cell.angle_alpha   90.00
_cell.angle_beta   90.00
_cell.angle_gamma   90.00
#
_symmetry.space_group_name_H-M   'P 1'
#
loop_
_entity.id
_entity.type
_entity.pdbx_description
1 polymer ?
#
loop_
_entity_poly.entity_id
_entity_poly.type
_entity_poly.pdbx_seq_one_letter_code
_entity_poly.pdbx_strand_id
1 'polypeptide(L)'
;MAGTMTSFANDARFIALLKGNIYIIKKVRFFYFPDSNRIVSVGSYGSHQGAKAREKDRDRKRLKRAADKVQHWESAQILKEQTERKRNKHAAETIELKRSLQFDAEQARIKATKKEEVRCLLFENEKNQQTADLEELQCLQIEEDQKQQDRDKVAKRQHARRSQMKEPEKEHQKCVAVELQQQQRSNMNEDQRKEQTKVNTSGRRQIRSSTYKAALKHDVSEVEEFYLGKMDIECPHCGALHFKGEILSSRCCHKGKVKLPPLKKYPEPLKDLLLRSDKRSRDFRTHIRQYNSLLSFASMIATVPPLPPSSSGKAPYCYRIHGAVYHEASAL
;
A
#
# COMPACT_ATOMS: atom_id res chain seq x y z
N MET A 1 2.74 -13.77 -99.75
CA MET A 1 3.27 -12.75 -100.68
C MET A 1 2.32 -11.56 -100.62
N ALA A 2 2.45 -10.62 -99.69
CA ALA A 2 3.53 -9.61 -99.60
C ALA A 2 3.73 -8.89 -100.93
N GLY A 3 3.33 -7.62 -100.99
CA GLY A 3 3.46 -6.78 -102.19
C GLY A 3 2.70 -5.48 -102.07
N THR A 4 3.15 -4.60 -101.18
CA THR A 4 2.85 -3.16 -101.18
C THR A 4 3.00 -2.55 -102.57
N MET A 5 1.97 -1.84 -103.05
CA MET A 5 2.10 -0.85 -104.12
C MET A 5 1.37 0.43 -103.71
N THR A 6 2.21 1.36 -103.31
CA THR A 6 2.01 2.79 -103.15
C THR A 6 1.15 3.40 -104.24
N SER A 7 0.03 4.05 -103.88
CA SER A 7 -0.60 5.00 -104.79
C SER A 7 0.20 6.29 -104.77
N PHE A 8 0.96 6.56 -105.83
CA PHE A 8 1.44 7.91 -106.12
C PHE A 8 0.23 8.78 -106.46
N ALA A 9 -0.19 9.62 -105.51
CA ALA A 9 -1.12 10.70 -105.77
C ALA A 9 -0.35 11.82 -106.49
N ASN A 10 -0.18 11.68 -107.81
CA ASN A 10 0.14 12.85 -108.63
C ASN A 10 -1.16 13.65 -108.81
N ASP A 11 -1.36 14.60 -107.90
CA ASP A 11 -2.41 15.62 -107.92
C ASP A 11 -2.13 16.60 -109.09
N ALA A 12 -2.33 16.13 -110.32
CA ALA A 12 -2.33 16.99 -111.50
C ALA A 12 -3.70 17.68 -111.61
N ARG A 13 -3.79 18.91 -111.09
CA ARG A 13 -4.95 19.79 -111.33
C ARG A 13 -4.81 20.41 -112.73
N PHE A 14 -5.48 19.82 -113.71
CA PHE A 14 -5.66 20.46 -115.01
C PHE A 14 -6.77 21.52 -114.92
N ILE A 15 -6.41 22.78 -115.17
CA ILE A 15 -7.34 23.87 -115.40
C ILE A 15 -7.49 24.00 -116.91
N ALA A 16 -8.63 23.61 -117.46
CA ALA A 16 -8.98 23.91 -118.85
C ALA A 16 -9.96 25.09 -118.86
N LEU A 17 -9.58 26.18 -119.54
CA LEU A 17 -10.42 27.35 -119.76
C LEU A 17 -11.11 27.22 -121.13
N LEU A 18 -12.43 27.01 -121.12
CA LEU A 18 -13.27 27.20 -122.30
C LEU A 18 -14.46 28.09 -121.93
N LYS A 19 -14.53 29.26 -122.58
CA LYS A 19 -15.65 30.24 -122.54
C LYS A 19 -16.11 30.67 -121.13
N GLY A 20 -15.18 31.19 -120.32
CA GLY A 20 -15.52 32.08 -119.20
C GLY A 20 -16.10 31.47 -117.92
N ASN A 21 -16.07 30.15 -117.73
CA ASN A 21 -16.48 29.49 -116.48
C ASN A 21 -15.38 28.58 -115.92
N ILE A 22 -15.18 28.60 -114.60
CA ILE A 22 -14.20 27.77 -113.87
C ILE A 22 -14.84 26.44 -113.47
N TYR A 23 -14.31 25.34 -113.99
CA TYR A 23 -14.74 23.97 -113.62
C TYR A 23 -13.63 23.27 -112.84
N ILE A 24 -13.92 22.84 -111.59
CA ILE A 24 -13.02 22.01 -110.79
C ILE A 24 -13.44 20.56 -110.93
N ILE A 25 -12.71 19.79 -111.74
CA ILE A 25 -12.93 18.34 -111.90
C ILE A 25 -12.32 17.63 -110.67
N LYS A 26 -13.16 17.15 -109.76
CA LYS A 26 -12.73 16.30 -108.64
C LYS A 26 -13.03 14.84 -108.98
N LYS A 27 -11.95 14.08 -109.26
CA LYS A 27 -11.91 12.63 -109.56
C LYS A 27 -12.49 12.23 -110.92
N VAL A 28 -11.60 12.02 -111.89
CA VAL A 28 -11.86 11.15 -113.04
C VAL A 28 -11.39 9.75 -112.68
N ARG A 29 -12.29 8.77 -112.67
CA ARG A 29 -11.94 7.35 -112.53
C ARG A 29 -11.94 6.77 -113.94
N PHE A 30 -10.77 6.57 -114.53
CA PHE A 30 -10.64 5.95 -115.83
C PHE A 30 -10.80 4.43 -115.67
N PHE A 31 -11.80 3.85 -116.35
CA PHE A 31 -11.87 2.41 -116.58
C PHE A 31 -11.44 2.15 -118.02
N TYR A 32 -10.34 1.42 -118.20
CA TYR A 32 -9.81 1.04 -119.51
C TYR A 32 -10.43 -0.32 -119.89
N PHE A 33 -11.25 -0.33 -120.94
CA PHE A 33 -11.76 -1.56 -121.56
C PHE A 33 -11.05 -1.70 -122.92
N PRO A 34 -10.23 -2.73 -123.15
CA PRO A 34 -9.32 -2.78 -124.29
C PRO A 34 -9.98 -3.26 -125.60
N ASP A 35 -11.22 -2.86 -125.92
CA ASP A 35 -11.83 -3.23 -127.22
C ASP A 35 -12.97 -2.30 -127.75
N SER A 36 -13.22 -1.13 -127.18
CA SER A 36 -14.15 -0.18 -127.82
C SER A 36 -13.92 1.28 -127.41
N ASN A 37 -13.59 2.15 -128.37
CA ASN A 37 -13.43 3.60 -128.21
C ASN A 37 -14.76 4.32 -127.92
N ARG A 38 -15.34 4.16 -126.72
CA ARG A 38 -16.45 4.99 -126.21
C ARG A 38 -16.36 5.19 -124.69
N ILE A 39 -16.34 6.45 -124.25
CA ILE A 39 -16.47 6.86 -122.84
C ILE A 39 -17.83 7.52 -122.66
N VAL A 40 -18.65 7.03 -121.73
CA VAL A 40 -19.92 7.67 -121.30
C VAL A 40 -19.74 8.16 -119.87
N SER A 41 -19.98 9.46 -119.62
CA SER A 41 -19.97 10.04 -118.28
C SER A 41 -21.40 10.33 -117.80
N VAL A 42 -21.77 9.82 -116.63
CA VAL A 42 -23.02 10.20 -115.94
C VAL A 42 -22.65 11.15 -114.79
N GLY A 43 -23.08 12.41 -114.88
CA GLY A 43 -22.90 13.42 -113.83
C GLY A 43 -24.20 13.64 -113.06
N SER A 44 -24.14 13.57 -111.72
CA SER A 44 -25.24 13.94 -110.81
C SER A 44 -24.98 15.33 -110.23
N TYR A 45 -25.97 16.24 -110.33
CA TYR A 45 -25.90 17.63 -109.85
C TYR A 45 -26.73 17.79 -108.56
N GLY A 46 -26.11 18.24 -107.46
CA GLY A 46 -26.78 18.53 -106.18
C GLY A 46 -27.22 19.99 -106.05
N SER A 47 -28.40 20.24 -105.48
CA SER A 47 -29.05 21.57 -105.44
C SER A 47 -28.51 22.54 -104.37
N HIS A 48 -28.52 23.84 -104.70
CA HIS A 48 -28.01 24.96 -103.87
C HIS A 48 -28.76 25.16 -102.53
N GLN A 49 -29.95 24.57 -102.36
CA GLN A 49 -30.72 24.61 -101.11
C GLN A 49 -30.15 23.67 -100.03
N GLY A 50 -29.56 22.53 -100.41
CA GLY A 50 -28.93 21.60 -99.48
C GLY A 50 -27.65 22.12 -98.82
N ALA A 51 -26.94 23.05 -99.49
CA ALA A 51 -25.73 23.68 -98.94
C ALA A 51 -26.04 24.67 -97.81
N LYS A 52 -27.07 25.51 -97.97
CA LYS A 52 -27.50 26.49 -96.96
C LYS A 52 -28.02 25.84 -95.68
N ALA A 53 -28.72 24.70 -95.78
CA ALA A 53 -29.18 23.94 -94.62
C ALA A 53 -28.03 23.33 -93.81
N ARG A 54 -26.99 22.82 -94.49
CA ARG A 54 -25.77 22.27 -93.84
C ARG A 54 -24.92 23.34 -93.16
N GLU A 55 -24.94 24.57 -93.68
CA GLU A 55 -24.28 25.72 -93.04
C GLU A 55 -24.98 26.13 -91.75
N LYS A 56 -26.32 26.29 -91.78
CA LYS A 56 -27.12 26.54 -90.57
C LYS A 56 -26.95 25.47 -89.48
N ASP A 57 -26.85 24.19 -89.85
CA ASP A 57 -26.57 23.11 -88.90
C ASP A 57 -25.15 23.20 -88.31
N ARG A 58 -24.15 23.57 -89.13
CA ARG A 58 -22.79 23.82 -88.64
C ARG A 58 -22.73 25.00 -87.68
N ASP A 59 -23.45 26.08 -87.96
CA ASP A 59 -23.52 27.25 -87.09
C ASP A 59 -24.28 26.95 -85.79
N ARG A 60 -25.39 26.20 -85.86
CA ARG A 60 -26.09 25.68 -84.67
C ARG A 60 -25.16 24.82 -83.81
N LYS A 61 -24.37 23.93 -84.40
CA LYS A 61 -23.38 23.10 -83.69
C LYS A 61 -22.25 23.93 -83.09
N ARG A 62 -21.80 25.00 -83.76
CA ARG A 62 -20.79 25.93 -83.24
C ARG A 62 -21.33 26.69 -82.03
N LEU A 63 -22.53 27.25 -82.13
CA LEU A 63 -23.20 27.95 -81.02
C LEU A 63 -23.44 27.01 -79.83
N LYS A 64 -23.87 25.77 -80.07
CA LYS A 64 -24.02 24.77 -79.01
C LYS A 64 -22.70 24.46 -78.30
N ARG A 65 -21.61 24.23 -79.04
CA ARG A 65 -20.28 24.02 -78.43
C ARG A 65 -19.76 25.25 -77.68
N ALA A 66 -20.08 26.45 -78.15
CA ALA A 66 -19.74 27.68 -77.44
C ALA A 66 -20.52 27.79 -76.13
N ALA A 67 -21.82 27.51 -76.14
CA ALA A 67 -22.66 27.44 -74.94
C ALA A 67 -22.18 26.35 -73.96
N ASP A 68 -21.89 25.15 -74.44
CA ASP A 68 -21.38 24.03 -73.62
C ASP A 68 -20.03 24.40 -72.96
N LYS A 69 -19.15 25.14 -73.66
CA LYS A 69 -17.90 25.64 -73.09
C LYS A 69 -18.13 26.65 -71.97
N VAL A 70 -19.08 27.57 -72.14
CA VAL A 70 -19.45 28.54 -71.10
C VAL A 70 -20.02 27.81 -69.87
N GLN A 71 -20.97 26.89 -70.08
CA GLN A 71 -21.57 26.09 -69.00
C GLN A 71 -20.53 25.23 -68.26
N HIS A 72 -19.60 24.62 -68.99
CA HIS A 72 -18.50 23.85 -68.39
C HIS A 72 -17.56 24.77 -67.58
N TRP A 73 -17.25 25.96 -68.09
CA TRP A 73 -16.42 26.94 -67.38
C TRP A 73 -17.11 27.42 -66.09
N GLU A 74 -18.40 27.77 -66.15
CA GLU A 74 -19.21 28.17 -64.98
C GLU A 74 -19.28 27.04 -63.94
N SER A 75 -19.55 25.82 -64.38
CA SER A 75 -19.56 24.63 -63.50
C SER A 75 -18.21 24.39 -62.84
N ALA A 76 -17.10 24.59 -63.57
CA ALA A 76 -15.75 24.47 -63.03
C ALA A 76 -15.43 25.58 -62.01
N GLN A 77 -15.93 26.80 -62.19
CA GLN A 77 -15.78 27.90 -61.21
C GLN A 77 -16.54 27.60 -59.92
N ILE A 78 -17.80 27.16 -60.03
CA ILE A 78 -18.63 26.77 -58.88
C ILE A 78 -17.96 25.65 -58.10
N LEU A 79 -17.41 24.63 -58.78
CA LEU A 79 -16.72 23.53 -58.11
C LEU A 79 -15.47 24.00 -57.35
N LYS A 80 -14.66 24.89 -57.96
CA LYS A 80 -13.50 25.49 -57.29
C LYS A 80 -13.91 26.24 -56.02
N GLU A 81 -14.91 27.10 -56.13
CA GLU A 81 -15.43 27.87 -54.99
C GLU A 81 -15.99 26.95 -53.89
N GLN A 82 -16.71 25.89 -54.25
CA GLN A 82 -17.18 24.89 -53.29
C GLN A 82 -16.02 24.15 -52.59
N THR A 83 -14.97 23.78 -53.31
CA THR A 83 -13.79 23.13 -52.71
C THR A 83 -13.05 24.08 -51.77
N GLU A 84 -12.96 25.36 -52.12
CA GLU A 84 -12.35 26.38 -51.28
C GLU A 84 -13.18 26.66 -50.03
N ARG A 85 -14.51 26.78 -50.16
CA ARG A 85 -15.43 26.86 -49.02
C ARG A 85 -15.30 25.67 -48.08
N LYS A 86 -15.20 24.45 -48.61
CA LYS A 86 -14.96 23.24 -47.79
C LYS A 86 -13.62 23.29 -47.06
N ARG A 87 -12.55 23.74 -47.73
CA ARG A 87 -11.23 23.92 -47.10
C ARG A 87 -11.26 24.97 -46.00
N ASN A 88 -11.89 26.12 -46.25
CA ASN A 88 -12.02 27.21 -45.29
C ASN A 88 -12.86 26.79 -44.08
N LYS A 89 -13.96 26.04 -44.31
CA LYS A 89 -14.76 25.47 -43.22
C LYS A 89 -13.94 24.51 -42.36
N HIS A 90 -13.21 23.58 -42.98
CA HIS A 90 -12.37 22.64 -42.26
C HIS A 90 -11.21 23.33 -41.51
N ALA A 91 -10.62 24.39 -42.10
CA ALA A 91 -9.61 25.20 -41.45
C ALA A 91 -10.18 25.93 -40.21
N ALA A 92 -11.39 26.49 -40.31
CA ALA A 92 -12.07 27.12 -39.19
C ALA A 92 -12.39 26.13 -38.06
N GLU A 93 -12.95 24.95 -38.39
CA GLU A 93 -13.20 23.85 -37.44
C GLU A 93 -11.90 23.40 -36.74
N THR A 94 -10.80 23.33 -37.49
CA THR A 94 -9.49 22.97 -36.94
C THR A 94 -8.96 24.02 -35.95
N ILE A 95 -9.15 25.30 -36.25
CA ILE A 95 -8.75 26.41 -35.35
C ILE A 95 -9.58 26.36 -34.07
N GLU A 96 -10.89 26.13 -34.18
CA GLU A 96 -11.79 26.02 -33.04
C GLU A 96 -11.45 24.83 -32.15
N LEU A 97 -11.20 23.66 -32.76
CA LEU A 97 -10.75 22.47 -32.03
C LEU A 97 -9.42 22.72 -31.30
N LYS A 98 -8.44 23.37 -31.95
CA LYS A 98 -7.17 23.73 -31.32
C LYS A 98 -7.36 24.66 -30.13
N ARG A 99 -8.26 25.65 -30.22
CA ARG A 99 -8.59 26.55 -29.12
C ARG A 99 -9.22 25.79 -27.94
N SER A 100 -10.14 24.86 -28.20
CA SER A 100 -10.73 24.01 -27.16
C SER A 100 -9.67 23.16 -26.45
N LEU A 101 -8.81 22.49 -27.21
CA LEU A 101 -7.74 21.67 -26.65
C LEU A 101 -6.74 22.48 -25.83
N GLN A 102 -6.42 23.71 -26.25
CA GLN A 102 -5.58 24.62 -25.47
C GLN A 102 -6.27 25.03 -24.15
N PHE A 103 -7.56 25.33 -24.19
CA PHE A 103 -8.33 25.66 -22.99
C PHE A 103 -8.37 24.47 -22.01
N ASP A 104 -8.64 23.26 -22.50
CA ASP A 104 -8.68 22.05 -21.69
C ASP A 104 -7.31 21.72 -21.08
N ALA A 105 -6.22 21.90 -21.86
CA ALA A 105 -4.86 21.72 -21.38
C ALA A 105 -4.51 22.73 -20.28
N GLU A 106 -4.93 23.98 -20.42
CA GLU A 106 -4.69 25.00 -19.40
C GLU A 106 -5.50 24.75 -18.12
N GLN A 107 -6.77 24.33 -18.26
CA GLN A 107 -7.58 23.89 -17.11
C GLN A 107 -6.97 22.69 -16.39
N ALA A 108 -6.41 21.73 -17.13
CA ALA A 108 -5.71 20.59 -16.55
C ALA A 108 -4.46 21.02 -15.76
N ARG A 109 -3.69 22.00 -16.27
CA ARG A 109 -2.54 22.58 -15.55
C ARG A 109 -2.96 23.25 -14.25
N ILE A 110 -3.98 24.11 -14.29
CA ILE A 110 -4.50 24.80 -13.11
C ILE A 110 -5.01 23.79 -12.05
N LYS A 111 -5.66 22.70 -12.49
CA LYS A 111 -6.09 21.63 -11.58
C LYS A 111 -4.89 20.90 -10.97
N ALA A 112 -3.85 20.64 -11.74
CA ALA A 112 -2.63 20.00 -11.25
C ALA A 112 -1.88 20.87 -10.24
N THR A 113 -1.73 22.17 -10.49
CA THR A 113 -1.09 23.10 -9.54
C THR A 113 -1.86 23.20 -8.24
N LYS A 114 -3.19 23.37 -8.30
CA LYS A 114 -4.04 23.38 -7.10
C LYS A 114 -3.96 22.09 -6.31
N LYS A 115 -3.89 20.94 -6.99
CA LYS A 115 -3.73 19.64 -6.33
C LYS A 115 -2.39 19.56 -5.58
N GLU A 116 -1.32 20.07 -6.17
CA GLU A 116 0.00 20.09 -5.53
C GLU A 116 0.05 21.09 -4.37
N GLU A 117 -0.57 22.28 -4.50
CA GLU A 117 -0.71 23.24 -3.40
C GLU A 117 -1.41 22.63 -2.19
N VAL A 118 -2.54 21.94 -2.41
CA VAL A 118 -3.25 21.23 -1.34
C VAL A 118 -2.36 20.15 -0.72
N ARG A 119 -1.61 19.40 -1.53
CA ARG A 119 -0.68 18.38 -1.04
C ARG A 119 0.41 18.99 -0.15
N CYS A 120 1.01 20.10 -0.56
CA CYS A 120 2.02 20.81 0.23
C CYS A 120 1.45 21.32 1.56
N LEU A 121 0.25 21.91 1.54
CA LEU A 121 -0.42 22.39 2.76
C LEU A 121 -0.75 21.24 3.72
N LEU A 122 -1.18 20.09 3.22
CA LEU A 122 -1.44 18.91 4.05
C LEU A 122 -0.15 18.40 4.71
N PHE A 123 0.95 18.34 3.95
CA PHE A 123 2.26 17.93 4.49
C PHE A 123 2.77 18.89 5.56
N GLU A 124 2.64 20.20 5.34
CA GLU A 124 3.05 21.21 6.32
C GLU A 124 2.20 21.16 7.59
N ASN A 125 0.88 20.96 7.46
CA ASN A 125 -0.01 20.74 8.61
C ASN A 125 0.37 19.49 9.41
N GLU A 126 0.67 18.37 8.74
CA GLU A 126 1.10 17.15 9.42
C GLU A 126 2.41 17.35 10.20
N LYS A 127 3.38 18.04 9.59
CA LYS A 127 4.64 18.40 10.27
C LYS A 127 4.39 19.29 11.49
N ASN A 128 3.54 20.31 11.36
CA ASN A 128 3.20 21.22 12.46
C ASN A 128 2.47 20.49 13.59
N GLN A 129 1.61 19.52 13.25
CA GLN A 129 0.94 18.68 14.24
C GLN A 129 1.95 17.78 14.98
N GLN A 130 2.86 17.14 14.26
CA GLN A 130 3.93 16.34 14.88
C GLN A 130 4.80 17.16 15.84
N THR A 131 5.12 18.42 15.48
CA THR A 131 5.87 19.30 16.38
C THR A 131 5.08 19.67 17.62
N ALA A 132 3.78 19.97 17.47
CA ALA A 132 2.91 20.28 18.61
C ALA A 132 2.77 19.09 19.56
N ASP A 133 2.57 17.88 19.00
CA ASP A 133 2.49 16.64 19.79
C ASP A 133 3.79 16.37 20.56
N LEU A 134 4.95 16.63 19.94
CA LEU A 134 6.26 16.48 20.59
C LEU A 134 6.47 17.50 21.72
N GLU A 135 6.05 18.75 21.51
CA GLU A 135 6.10 19.80 22.53
C GLU A 135 5.18 19.46 23.71
N GLU A 136 3.97 18.94 23.46
CA GLU A 136 3.05 18.50 24.50
C GLU A 136 3.65 17.36 25.33
N LEU A 137 4.23 16.34 24.67
CA LEU A 137 4.92 15.25 25.35
C LEU A 137 6.08 15.75 26.21
N GLN A 138 6.84 16.75 25.72
CA GLN A 138 7.93 17.34 26.48
C GLN A 138 7.43 18.08 27.73
N CYS A 139 6.33 18.83 27.62
CA CYS A 139 5.70 19.48 28.78
C CYS A 139 5.20 18.47 29.82
N LEU A 140 4.54 17.40 29.37
CA LEU A 140 4.07 16.33 30.27
C LEU A 140 5.23 15.67 31.02
N GLN A 141 6.35 15.41 30.33
CA GLN A 141 7.55 14.85 30.94
C GLN A 141 8.12 15.79 32.01
N ILE A 142 8.21 17.10 31.72
CA ILE A 142 8.69 18.10 32.68
C ILE A 142 7.78 18.15 33.92
N GLU A 143 6.46 18.10 33.75
CA GLU A 143 5.54 18.05 34.88
C GLU A 143 5.69 16.78 35.71
N GLU A 144 5.86 15.62 35.08
CA GLU A 144 6.04 14.35 35.79
C GLU A 144 7.36 14.35 36.59
N ASP A 145 8.43 14.86 35.99
CA ASP A 145 9.72 15.02 36.66
C ASP A 145 9.63 15.98 37.85
N GLN A 146 8.90 17.10 37.72
CA GLN A 146 8.65 18.02 38.83
C GLN A 146 7.85 17.34 39.96
N LYS A 147 6.77 16.63 39.61
CA LYS A 147 5.95 15.86 40.58
C LYS A 147 6.82 14.81 41.30
N GLN A 148 7.71 14.14 40.58
CA GLN A 148 8.62 13.16 41.15
C GLN A 148 9.66 13.80 42.06
N GLN A 149 10.27 14.92 41.66
CA GLN A 149 11.18 15.68 42.50
C GLN A 149 10.51 16.15 43.80
N ASP A 150 9.26 16.61 43.74
CA ASP A 150 8.53 17.04 44.93
C ASP A 150 8.19 15.88 45.86
N ARG A 151 7.81 14.71 45.30
CA ARG A 151 7.66 13.46 46.07
C ARG A 151 8.97 13.08 46.77
N ASP A 152 10.09 13.16 46.07
CA ASP A 152 11.40 12.84 46.62
C ASP A 152 11.83 13.82 47.70
N LYS A 153 11.55 15.13 47.53
CA LYS A 153 11.78 16.15 48.56
C LYS A 153 10.97 15.85 49.83
N VAL A 154 9.69 15.49 49.68
CA VAL A 154 8.82 15.13 50.82
C VAL A 154 9.33 13.87 51.50
N ALA A 155 9.68 12.83 50.74
CA ALA A 155 10.23 11.58 51.27
C ALA A 155 11.53 11.81 52.05
N LYS A 156 12.45 12.63 51.49
CA LYS A 156 13.70 13.02 52.16
C LYS A 156 13.45 13.75 53.47
N ARG A 157 12.50 14.71 53.51
CA ARG A 157 12.10 15.42 54.74
C ARG A 157 11.52 14.47 55.79
N GLN A 158 10.64 13.55 55.39
CA GLN A 158 10.08 12.55 56.28
C GLN A 158 11.14 11.60 56.84
N HIS A 159 12.08 11.16 56.00
CA HIS A 159 13.20 10.31 56.41
C HIS A 159 14.12 11.03 57.41
N ALA A 160 14.51 12.28 57.13
CA ALA A 160 15.31 13.09 58.04
C ALA A 160 14.63 13.26 59.41
N ARG A 161 13.32 13.58 59.42
CA ARG A 161 12.54 13.69 60.66
C ARG A 161 12.53 12.36 61.44
N ARG A 162 12.32 11.22 60.76
CA ARG A 162 12.38 9.89 61.41
C ARG A 162 13.77 9.54 61.92
N SER A 163 14.84 9.97 61.26
CA SER A 163 16.21 9.69 61.69
C SER A 163 16.58 10.41 63.00
N GLN A 164 16.03 11.62 63.22
CA GLN A 164 16.31 12.46 64.40
C GLN A 164 15.43 12.13 65.62
N MET A 165 14.33 11.39 65.44
CA MET A 165 13.41 11.01 66.52
C MET A 165 14.01 9.92 67.42
N LYS A 166 13.79 10.05 68.74
CA LYS A 166 14.19 9.02 69.73
C LYS A 166 13.25 7.80 69.64
N GLU A 167 13.74 6.60 69.97
CA GLU A 167 12.94 5.34 69.96
C GLU A 167 11.55 5.47 70.63
N PRO A 168 11.43 5.98 71.88
CA PRO A 168 10.12 6.08 72.54
C PRO A 168 9.13 7.01 71.81
N GLU A 169 9.61 8.05 71.12
CA GLU A 169 8.75 8.92 70.31
C GLU A 169 8.26 8.23 69.02
N LYS A 170 9.08 7.34 68.44
CA LYS A 170 8.69 6.52 67.27
C LYS A 170 7.61 5.51 67.66
N GLU A 171 7.72 4.87 68.82
CA GLU A 171 6.71 3.96 69.33
C GLU A 171 5.40 4.70 69.65
N HIS A 172 5.47 5.83 70.36
CA HIS A 172 4.28 6.64 70.65
C HIS A 172 3.56 7.06 69.36
N GLN A 173 4.29 7.50 68.32
CA GLN A 173 3.69 7.90 67.04
C GLN A 173 3.05 6.72 66.29
N LYS A 174 3.61 5.51 66.39
CA LYS A 174 2.97 4.29 65.85
C LYS A 174 1.69 3.97 66.60
N CYS A 175 1.68 4.05 67.92
CA CYS A 175 0.50 3.81 68.74
C CYS A 175 -0.62 4.80 68.41
N VAL A 176 -0.31 6.10 68.35
CA VAL A 176 -1.28 7.15 67.99
C VAL A 176 -1.86 6.91 66.59
N ALA A 177 -1.05 6.48 65.62
CA ALA A 177 -1.56 6.15 64.28
C ALA A 177 -2.50 4.93 64.27
N VAL A 178 -2.21 3.91 65.09
CA VAL A 178 -3.06 2.72 65.23
C VAL A 178 -4.37 3.07 65.93
N GLU A 179 -4.32 3.87 67.00
CA GLU A 179 -5.51 4.34 67.73
C GLU A 179 -6.41 5.18 66.83
N LEU A 180 -5.84 6.12 66.06
CA LEU A 180 -6.61 6.92 65.12
C LEU A 180 -7.29 6.05 64.06
N GLN A 181 -6.59 5.04 63.54
CA GLN A 181 -7.17 4.10 62.58
C GLN A 181 -8.27 3.23 63.21
N GLN A 182 -8.13 2.85 64.49
CA GLN A 182 -9.17 2.11 65.21
C GLN A 182 -10.40 2.97 65.49
N GLN A 183 -10.22 4.22 65.92
CA GLN A 183 -11.32 5.18 66.12
C GLN A 183 -12.06 5.47 64.81
N GLN A 184 -11.32 5.60 63.71
CA GLN A 184 -11.95 5.72 62.39
C GLN A 184 -12.77 4.47 62.08
N ARG A 185 -12.26 3.26 62.29
CA ARG A 185 -13.00 2.02 62.03
C ARG A 185 -14.22 1.82 62.93
N SER A 186 -14.18 2.27 64.18
CA SER A 186 -15.34 2.19 65.10
C SER A 186 -16.44 3.17 64.72
N ASN A 187 -16.07 4.32 64.15
CA ASN A 187 -17.02 5.37 63.77
C ASN A 187 -17.62 5.16 62.35
N MET A 188 -17.19 4.12 61.62
CA MET A 188 -17.68 3.82 60.28
C MET A 188 -18.90 2.90 60.33
N ASN A 189 -19.97 3.31 59.64
CA ASN A 189 -21.18 2.50 59.49
C ASN A 189 -20.93 1.29 58.57
N GLU A 190 -21.82 0.30 58.60
CA GLU A 190 -21.64 -0.96 57.88
C GLU A 190 -21.54 -0.78 56.35
N ASP A 191 -22.28 0.17 55.79
CA ASP A 191 -22.20 0.52 54.36
C ASP A 191 -20.89 1.22 54.01
N GLN A 192 -20.42 2.11 54.88
CA GLN A 192 -19.12 2.77 54.73
C GLN A 192 -17.97 1.76 54.81
N ARG A 193 -18.11 0.72 55.64
CA ARG A 193 -17.14 -0.38 55.76
C ARG A 193 -17.11 -1.25 54.50
N LYS A 194 -18.27 -1.55 53.91
CA LYS A 194 -18.37 -2.26 52.62
C LYS A 194 -17.73 -1.45 51.49
N GLU A 195 -17.99 -0.15 51.44
CA GLU A 195 -17.43 0.74 50.42
C GLU A 195 -15.91 0.86 50.54
N GLN A 196 -15.40 1.04 51.77
CA GLN A 196 -13.96 1.10 51.99
C GLN A 196 -13.26 -0.23 51.65
N THR A 197 -13.93 -1.37 51.88
CA THR A 197 -13.45 -2.68 51.46
C THR A 197 -13.41 -2.81 49.93
N LYS A 198 -14.43 -2.33 49.22
CA LYS A 198 -14.44 -2.28 47.75
C LYS A 198 -13.32 -1.40 47.21
N VAL A 199 -13.11 -0.20 47.76
CA VAL A 199 -12.05 0.73 47.36
C VAL A 199 -10.67 0.10 47.57
N ASN A 200 -10.42 -0.51 48.74
CA ASN A 200 -9.15 -1.19 49.03
C ASN A 200 -8.90 -2.39 48.10
N THR A 201 -9.95 -3.16 47.78
CA THR A 201 -9.85 -4.30 46.86
C THR A 201 -9.61 -3.84 45.42
N SER A 202 -10.22 -2.74 45.02
CA SER A 202 -10.11 -2.13 43.69
C SER A 202 -8.73 -1.50 43.47
N GLY A 203 -8.21 -0.75 44.45
CA GLY A 203 -6.85 -0.21 44.43
C GLY A 203 -5.79 -1.31 44.34
N ARG A 204 -5.96 -2.42 45.08
CA ARG A 204 -5.07 -3.58 44.99
C ARG A 204 -5.13 -4.28 43.62
N ARG A 205 -6.31 -4.32 42.98
CA ARG A 205 -6.47 -4.83 41.61
C ARG A 205 -5.82 -3.92 40.57
N GLN A 206 -5.92 -2.60 40.70
CA GLN A 206 -5.28 -1.64 39.78
C GLN A 206 -3.75 -1.68 39.86
N ILE A 207 -3.16 -1.77 41.07
CA ILE A 207 -1.70 -1.91 41.24
C ILE A 207 -1.19 -3.21 40.59
N ARG A 208 -1.94 -4.31 40.72
CA ARG A 208 -1.62 -5.57 40.02
C ARG A 208 -1.82 -5.48 38.51
N SER A 209 -2.80 -4.71 38.04
CA SER A 209 -3.03 -4.49 36.61
C SER A 209 -1.88 -3.76 35.92
N SER A 210 -1.20 -2.86 36.64
CA SER A 210 -0.06 -2.11 36.11
C SER A 210 1.15 -3.02 35.89
N THR A 211 1.47 -3.86 36.86
CA THR A 211 2.68 -4.70 36.83
C THR A 211 2.62 -5.82 35.78
N TYR A 212 1.49 -6.50 35.59
CA TYR A 212 1.38 -7.53 34.55
C TYR A 212 1.30 -6.95 33.13
N LYS A 213 0.66 -5.79 32.95
CA LYS A 213 0.61 -5.10 31.64
C LYS A 213 1.95 -4.47 31.27
N ALA A 214 2.72 -4.00 32.25
CA ALA A 214 4.10 -3.57 32.04
C ALA A 214 4.99 -4.75 31.58
N ALA A 215 4.80 -5.94 32.15
CA ALA A 215 5.51 -7.15 31.72
C ALA A 215 5.10 -7.64 30.31
N LEU A 216 3.84 -7.44 29.90
CA LEU A 216 3.32 -7.82 28.56
C LEU A 216 3.59 -6.78 27.46
N LYS A 217 4.03 -5.56 27.82
CA LYS A 217 4.32 -4.48 26.86
C LYS A 217 5.67 -4.62 26.17
N HIS A 218 6.56 -5.46 26.69
CA HIS A 218 7.81 -5.77 26.01
C HIS A 218 7.51 -6.77 24.90
N ASP A 219 7.72 -6.34 23.66
CA ASP A 219 7.78 -7.24 22.52
C ASP A 219 8.92 -8.24 22.78
N VAL A 220 8.56 -9.48 23.16
CA VAL A 220 9.51 -10.54 23.52
C VAL A 220 10.21 -11.11 22.28
N SER A 221 9.92 -10.56 21.10
CA SER A 221 10.39 -11.03 19.80
C SER A 221 11.89 -10.76 19.58
N GLU A 222 12.50 -9.80 20.29
CA GLU A 222 13.93 -9.49 20.23
C GLU A 222 14.53 -9.35 21.63
N VAL A 223 14.74 -10.48 22.32
CA VAL A 223 15.65 -10.50 23.47
C VAL A 223 17.03 -10.87 22.93
N GLU A 224 17.98 -9.93 22.94
CA GLU A 224 19.39 -10.23 22.66
C GLU A 224 19.85 -11.34 23.62
N GLU A 225 20.40 -12.43 23.08
CA GLU A 225 20.88 -13.54 23.87
C GLU A 225 22.08 -13.08 24.73
N PHE A 226 21.84 -12.90 26.03
CA PHE A 226 22.90 -12.54 26.96
C PHE A 226 23.72 -13.78 27.35
N TYR A 227 24.79 -14.05 26.59
CA TYR A 227 25.68 -15.17 26.83
C TYR A 227 26.71 -14.87 27.93
N LEU A 228 26.58 -15.56 29.07
CA LEU A 228 27.45 -15.42 30.25
C LEU A 228 28.82 -16.15 30.15
N GLY A 229 29.11 -16.78 29.02
CA GLY A 229 30.29 -17.63 28.83
C GLY A 229 30.06 -19.09 29.26
N LYS A 230 31.13 -19.88 29.29
CA LYS A 230 31.08 -21.27 29.77
C LYS A 230 31.02 -21.31 31.30
N MET A 231 30.36 -22.33 31.84
CA MET A 231 30.31 -22.62 33.28
C MET A 231 31.43 -23.63 33.61
N ASP A 232 32.68 -23.16 33.65
CA ASP A 232 33.88 -24.00 33.76
C ASP A 232 34.73 -23.71 35.01
N ILE A 233 34.30 -22.78 35.87
CA ILE A 233 35.08 -22.42 37.05
C ILE A 233 34.62 -23.22 38.25
N GLU A 234 35.45 -24.16 38.68
CA GLU A 234 35.13 -25.08 39.75
C GLU A 234 35.36 -24.46 41.15
N CYS A 235 34.41 -24.67 42.06
CA CYS A 235 34.56 -24.33 43.47
C CYS A 235 35.54 -25.30 44.15
N PRO A 236 36.61 -24.80 44.82
CA PRO A 236 37.64 -25.65 45.41
C PRO A 236 37.15 -26.51 46.60
N HIS A 237 35.96 -26.23 47.13
CA HIS A 237 35.44 -26.92 48.31
C HIS A 237 34.38 -27.99 47.98
N CYS A 238 33.53 -27.77 46.98
CA CYS A 238 32.41 -28.66 46.67
C CYS A 238 32.36 -29.13 45.20
N GLY A 239 33.28 -28.67 44.34
CA GLY A 239 33.32 -29.06 42.94
C GLY A 239 32.19 -28.48 42.08
N ALA A 240 31.41 -27.53 42.60
CA ALA A 240 30.35 -26.87 41.82
C ALA A 240 30.95 -25.98 40.74
N LEU A 241 30.44 -26.06 39.52
CA LEU A 241 30.85 -25.22 38.40
C LEU A 241 30.10 -23.88 38.44
N HIS A 242 30.82 -22.80 38.13
CA HIS A 242 30.34 -21.42 38.16
C HIS A 242 30.67 -20.69 36.86
N PHE A 243 29.86 -19.68 36.53
CA PHE A 243 30.23 -18.69 35.52
C PHE A 243 31.24 -17.69 36.09
N LYS A 244 32.06 -17.10 35.23
CA LYS A 244 33.10 -16.10 35.60
C LYS A 244 32.57 -14.94 36.45
N GLY A 245 31.33 -14.50 36.21
CA GLY A 245 30.69 -13.41 36.96
C GLY A 245 30.15 -13.80 38.35
N GLU A 246 29.94 -15.08 38.64
CA GLU A 246 29.31 -15.54 39.90
C GLU A 246 30.28 -15.64 41.08
N ILE A 247 31.58 -15.66 40.80
CA ILE A 247 32.63 -15.97 41.79
C ILE A 247 32.66 -14.95 42.93
N LEU A 248 32.33 -13.68 42.63
CA LEU A 248 32.27 -12.59 43.61
C LEU A 248 31.24 -12.83 44.73
N SER A 249 30.28 -13.75 44.54
CA SER A 249 29.20 -14.06 45.50
C SER A 249 29.14 -15.54 45.91
N SER A 250 30.15 -16.35 45.55
CA SER A 250 30.10 -17.83 45.67
C SER A 250 29.87 -18.34 47.10
N ARG A 251 28.58 -18.53 47.43
CA ARG A 251 28.07 -19.10 48.68
C ARG A 251 27.68 -20.57 48.56
N CYS A 252 27.98 -21.23 47.44
CA CYS A 252 27.47 -22.58 47.09
C CYS A 252 27.61 -23.62 48.22
N CYS A 253 28.73 -23.60 48.94
CA CYS A 253 28.96 -24.43 50.13
C CYS A 253 29.33 -23.60 51.37
N HIS A 254 29.06 -22.29 51.34
CA HIS A 254 29.48 -21.33 52.36
C HIS A 254 30.98 -21.47 52.72
N LYS A 255 31.85 -21.41 51.71
CA LYS A 255 33.32 -21.60 51.86
C LYS A 255 33.70 -22.93 52.53
N GLY A 256 33.00 -24.01 52.16
CA GLY A 256 33.26 -25.37 52.66
C GLY A 256 32.62 -25.73 54.01
N LYS A 257 31.83 -24.84 54.63
CA LYS A 257 31.13 -25.16 55.89
C LYS A 257 29.95 -26.12 55.71
N VAL A 258 29.40 -26.20 54.50
CA VAL A 258 28.26 -27.08 54.19
C VAL A 258 28.73 -28.23 53.28
N LYS A 259 28.57 -29.46 53.75
CA LYS A 259 28.73 -30.68 52.92
C LYS A 259 27.37 -31.05 52.32
N LEU A 260 27.23 -30.88 51.02
CA LEU A 260 26.00 -31.25 50.32
C LEU A 260 25.99 -32.76 50.08
N PRO A 261 24.86 -33.46 50.35
CA PRO A 261 24.73 -34.86 49.98
C PRO A 261 24.73 -35.01 48.45
N PRO A 262 25.23 -36.15 47.92
CA PRO A 262 25.19 -36.40 46.49
C PRO A 262 23.75 -36.42 45.98
N LEU A 263 23.56 -35.91 44.75
CA LEU A 263 22.25 -35.88 44.12
C LEU A 263 21.70 -37.29 43.96
N LYS A 264 20.42 -37.47 44.28
CA LYS A 264 19.71 -38.74 44.01
C LYS A 264 19.70 -38.97 42.50
N LYS A 265 19.87 -40.23 42.09
CA LYS A 265 19.76 -40.61 40.68
C LYS A 265 18.36 -40.26 40.17
N TYR A 266 18.29 -39.73 38.96
CA TYR A 266 17.01 -39.50 38.28
C TYR A 266 16.26 -40.82 38.14
N PRO A 267 14.91 -40.82 38.33
CA PRO A 267 14.09 -41.96 37.95
C PRO A 267 14.34 -42.35 36.49
N GLU A 268 14.51 -43.64 36.21
CA GLU A 268 14.83 -44.14 34.87
C GLU A 268 13.91 -43.60 33.75
N PRO A 269 12.58 -43.45 33.93
CA PRO A 269 11.73 -42.87 32.88
C PRO A 269 12.09 -41.43 32.51
N LEU A 270 12.48 -40.61 33.49
CA LEU A 270 12.88 -39.22 33.24
C LEU A 270 14.27 -39.14 32.61
N LYS A 271 15.16 -40.03 33.03
CA LYS A 271 16.51 -40.13 32.47
C LYS A 271 16.47 -40.54 31.00
N ASP A 272 15.59 -41.48 30.65
CA ASP A 272 15.35 -41.89 29.26
C ASP A 272 14.89 -40.72 28.39
N LEU A 273 13.93 -39.92 28.90
CA LEU A 273 13.40 -38.74 28.20
C LEU A 273 14.44 -37.63 28.00
N LEU A 274 15.41 -37.50 28.91
CA LEU A 274 16.44 -36.46 28.86
C LEU A 274 17.67 -36.85 28.04
N LEU A 275 18.08 -38.12 28.08
CA LEU A 275 19.38 -38.55 27.56
C LEU A 275 19.31 -39.33 26.25
N ARG A 276 18.19 -40.00 25.94
CA ARG A 276 18.09 -40.82 24.72
C ARG A 276 17.86 -39.96 23.47
N SER A 277 18.13 -40.57 22.32
CA SER A 277 18.04 -39.93 20.99
C SER A 277 16.79 -40.36 20.20
N ASP A 278 15.85 -41.04 20.82
CA ASP A 278 14.58 -41.42 20.20
C ASP A 278 13.68 -40.20 19.97
N LYS A 279 12.66 -40.36 19.13
CA LYS A 279 11.73 -39.28 18.77
C LYS A 279 11.08 -38.67 20.01
N ARG A 280 10.64 -39.48 20.96
CA ARG A 280 9.97 -39.03 22.19
C ARG A 280 10.89 -38.18 23.07
N SER A 281 12.15 -38.58 23.24
CA SER A 281 13.14 -37.83 24.02
C SER A 281 13.59 -36.53 23.35
N ARG A 282 13.59 -36.46 22.01
CA ARG A 282 13.80 -35.18 21.29
C ARG A 282 12.62 -34.25 21.48
N ASP A 283 11.40 -34.73 21.26
CA ASP A 283 10.18 -33.95 21.42
C ASP A 283 10.03 -33.43 22.86
N PHE A 284 10.38 -34.25 23.85
CA PHE A 284 10.40 -33.86 25.26
C PHE A 284 11.40 -32.73 25.54
N ARG A 285 12.65 -32.83 25.06
CA ARG A 285 13.68 -31.78 25.28
C ARG A 285 13.31 -30.45 24.62
N THR A 286 12.75 -30.50 23.42
CA THR A 286 12.30 -29.31 22.70
C THR A 286 11.20 -28.57 23.47
N HIS A 287 10.28 -29.30 24.10
CA HIS A 287 9.10 -28.74 24.77
C HIS A 287 9.17 -28.81 26.30
N ILE A 288 10.33 -29.09 26.90
CA ILE A 288 10.46 -29.36 28.34
C ILE A 288 9.93 -28.21 29.21
N ARG A 289 10.11 -26.96 28.76
CA ARG A 289 9.59 -25.78 29.46
C ARG A 289 8.06 -25.79 29.50
N GLN A 290 7.40 -26.14 28.40
CA GLN A 290 5.94 -26.22 28.32
C GLN A 290 5.41 -27.33 29.23
N TYR A 291 6.03 -28.51 29.21
CA TYR A 291 5.67 -29.60 30.13
C TYR A 291 5.81 -29.17 31.60
N ASN A 292 6.93 -28.53 31.97
CA ASN A 292 7.15 -28.05 33.33
C ASN A 292 6.14 -26.96 33.73
N SER A 293 5.80 -26.05 32.83
CA SER A 293 4.79 -25.01 33.08
C SER A 293 3.40 -25.59 33.24
N LEU A 294 3.01 -26.58 32.43
CA LEU A 294 1.73 -27.28 32.55
C LEU A 294 1.63 -28.04 33.88
N LEU A 295 2.70 -28.72 34.29
CA LEU A 295 2.77 -29.44 35.56
C LEU A 295 2.90 -28.51 36.78
N SER A 296 3.25 -27.24 36.58
CA SER A 296 3.28 -26.23 37.66
C SER A 296 1.88 -25.87 38.18
N PHE A 297 0.80 -26.24 37.48
CA PHE A 297 -0.59 -26.04 37.90
C PHE A 297 -1.15 -27.18 38.74
N ALA A 298 -0.34 -28.18 39.10
CA ALA A 298 -0.80 -29.26 39.97
C ALA A 298 -1.28 -28.71 41.31
N SER A 299 -2.53 -29.04 41.67
CA SER A 299 -3.11 -28.72 42.97
C SER A 299 -2.27 -29.36 44.06
N MET A 300 -2.08 -28.63 45.17
CA MET A 300 -1.30 -29.11 46.30
C MET A 300 -2.25 -29.81 47.27
N ILE A 301 -2.08 -31.12 47.44
CA ILE A 301 -2.81 -31.89 48.47
C ILE A 301 -1.91 -32.11 49.67
N ALA A 302 -2.48 -31.89 50.86
CA ALA A 302 -1.85 -32.15 52.14
C ALA A 302 -2.83 -32.86 53.07
N THR A 303 -2.33 -33.81 53.86
CA THR A 303 -3.11 -34.38 54.97
C THR A 303 -3.22 -33.34 56.08
N VAL A 304 -4.43 -32.77 56.25
CA VAL A 304 -4.69 -31.76 57.27
C VAL A 304 -5.20 -32.46 58.54
N PRO A 305 -4.54 -32.31 59.70
CA PRO A 305 -5.07 -32.84 60.95
C PRO A 305 -6.37 -32.11 61.34
N PRO A 306 -7.25 -32.72 62.15
CA PRO A 306 -8.46 -32.08 62.64
C PRO A 306 -8.14 -30.72 63.28
N LEU A 307 -8.91 -29.69 62.91
CA LEU A 307 -8.71 -28.34 63.44
C LEU A 307 -8.94 -28.32 64.96
N PRO A 308 -8.07 -27.68 65.76
CA PRO A 308 -8.33 -27.48 67.18
C PRO A 308 -9.54 -26.55 67.37
N PRO A 309 -10.34 -26.75 68.44
CA PRO A 309 -11.49 -25.89 68.72
C PRO A 309 -11.05 -24.43 68.85
N SER A 310 -11.75 -23.55 68.12
CA SER A 310 -11.44 -22.13 67.97
C SER A 310 -11.37 -21.41 69.31
N SER A 311 -10.16 -21.25 69.85
CA SER A 311 -9.94 -20.36 70.99
C SER A 311 -9.86 -18.92 70.47
N SER A 312 -10.98 -18.21 70.59
CA SER A 312 -11.14 -16.77 70.41
C SER A 312 -10.87 -16.23 68.99
N GLY A 313 -11.95 -15.88 68.27
CA GLY A 313 -11.96 -15.38 66.90
C GLY A 313 -11.24 -14.04 66.65
N LYS A 314 -9.93 -13.99 66.86
CA LYS A 314 -9.11 -12.76 66.71
C LYS A 314 -7.87 -12.89 65.82
N ALA A 315 -7.66 -14.00 65.12
CA ALA A 315 -6.60 -14.11 64.11
C ALA A 315 -7.06 -14.89 62.87
N PRO A 316 -6.70 -14.47 61.64
CA PRO A 316 -6.85 -15.32 60.48
C PRO A 316 -5.96 -16.56 60.67
N TYR A 317 -6.57 -17.74 60.68
CA TYR A 317 -5.88 -19.00 60.86
C TYR A 317 -4.83 -19.20 59.75
N CYS A 318 -3.57 -19.40 60.13
CA CYS A 318 -2.50 -19.76 59.21
C CYS A 318 -2.47 -21.28 59.07
N TYR A 319 -2.84 -21.81 57.89
CA TYR A 319 -2.70 -23.24 57.60
C TYR A 319 -1.22 -23.65 57.68
N ARG A 320 -0.92 -24.61 58.55
CA ARG A 320 0.40 -25.24 58.64
C ARG A 320 0.30 -26.67 58.13
N ILE A 321 0.88 -26.91 56.95
CA ILE A 321 0.99 -28.24 56.37
C ILE A 321 2.22 -28.92 56.99
N HIS A 322 2.03 -30.12 57.52
CA HIS A 322 3.09 -30.96 58.08
C HIS A 322 3.14 -32.28 57.31
N GLY A 323 4.35 -32.78 57.03
CA GLY A 323 4.55 -34.05 56.30
C GLY A 323 4.84 -33.87 54.80
N ALA A 324 4.70 -34.96 54.04
CA ALA A 324 4.96 -34.98 52.61
C ALA A 324 3.84 -34.26 51.85
N VAL A 325 4.23 -33.36 50.96
CA VAL A 325 3.33 -32.64 50.05
C VAL A 325 3.28 -33.40 48.74
N TYR A 326 2.07 -33.71 48.26
CA TYR A 326 1.88 -34.36 46.97
C TYR A 326 1.28 -33.37 45.97
N HIS A 327 1.85 -33.34 44.78
CA HIS A 327 1.28 -32.64 43.64
C HIS A 327 0.32 -33.59 42.94
N GLU A 328 -0.96 -33.23 42.94
CA GLU A 328 -1.96 -33.98 42.21
C GLU A 328 -2.04 -33.43 40.78
N ALA A 329 -1.66 -34.24 39.81
CA ALA A 329 -1.90 -33.98 38.40
C ALA A 329 -3.21 -34.66 37.98
N SER A 330 -4.32 -34.31 38.64
CA SER A 330 -5.65 -34.83 38.28
C SER A 330 -6.25 -33.99 37.16
N ALA A 331 -6.87 -34.69 36.22
CA ALA A 331 -7.61 -34.12 35.10
C ALA A 331 -8.83 -33.33 35.60
N LEU A 332 -9.14 -32.25 34.91
CA LEU A 332 -10.48 -31.64 34.92
C LEU A 332 -11.58 -32.68 34.68
#